data_AF-A0A7S3ZW98-F1
#
_entry.id   AF-A0A7S3ZW98-F1
#
_cell.length_a   1.000
_cell.length_b   1.000
_cell.length_c   1.000
_cell.angle_alpha   90.00
_cell.angle_beta   90.00
_cell.angle_gamma   90.00
#
_symmetry.space_group_name_H-M   'P 1'
#
loop_
_entity.id
_entity.type
_entity.pdbx_description
1 polymer ?
#
loop_
_entity_poly.entity_id
_entity_poly.type
_entity_poly.pdbx_seq_one_letter_code
_entity_poly.pdbx_strand_id
1 'polypeptide(L)'
;CHSTLVTLLTGRGQVWVRSERGPITLIRTTTAPTARVRSEPTTRRYKMALLPRTAALLTTVTQCRALSQRAGARYLLVDGHNLIYRAFYAMPQLSRSGDRPVGAVMGVANTFLKLALPYSRVVFCLDPKGPGWREELCASYKETRPKMPPELRPQVADAAAVARAFSAAVVCVDGYEADDVIATLAARHRGEGVDVLTGDKDLLQLAAYDGVRILDPQGDPVDAAKKFGVPPGRIGDYLALVGDASDNVAGVRGCGPKSAVAFSAQIKFRGALLSTGSTCPELMSHRSH
;
A
#
# COMPACT_ATOMS: atom_id res chain seq x y z
N CYS A 1 19.79 9.52 -17.22
CA CYS A 1 19.21 9.94 -18.51
C CYS A 1 18.01 9.04 -18.81
N HIS A 2 16.83 9.37 -18.25
CA HIS A 2 15.76 10.16 -18.87
C HIS A 2 15.04 9.43 -20.00
N SER A 3 13.90 8.81 -19.65
CA SER A 3 12.64 8.90 -20.41
C SER A 3 11.57 8.08 -19.68
N THR A 4 10.88 8.73 -18.73
CA THR A 4 9.72 8.20 -18.03
C THR A 4 8.50 8.35 -18.92
N LEU A 5 8.05 7.25 -19.55
CA LEU A 5 6.81 7.21 -20.30
C LEU A 5 5.63 7.13 -19.31
N VAL A 6 5.04 8.28 -18.97
CA VAL A 6 3.83 8.33 -18.13
C VAL A 6 2.63 8.07 -19.03
N THR A 7 2.22 6.81 -19.15
CA THR A 7 0.94 6.44 -19.77
C THR A 7 -0.16 6.59 -18.72
N LEU A 8 -0.86 7.73 -18.73
CA LEU A 8 -2.14 7.88 -18.04
C LEU A 8 -3.24 7.25 -18.91
N LEU A 9 -3.67 6.04 -18.55
CA LEU A 9 -4.85 5.41 -19.13
C LEU A 9 -6.10 5.99 -18.46
N THR A 10 -6.89 6.77 -19.19
CA THR A 10 -8.32 6.95 -18.88
C THR A 10 -9.17 6.50 -20.06
N GLY A 11 -10.25 5.80 -19.73
CA GLY A 11 -11.08 5.08 -20.69
C GLY A 11 -11.82 6.03 -21.63
N ARG A 12 -11.50 5.92 -22.92
CA ARG A 12 -12.35 6.19 -24.13
C ARG A 12 -11.52 6.20 -25.43
N GLY A 13 -10.43 5.42 -25.50
CA GLY A 13 -9.66 5.25 -26.74
C GLY A 13 -8.94 6.50 -27.25
N GLN A 14 -8.59 7.45 -26.38
CA GLN A 14 -7.82 8.64 -26.74
C GLN A 14 -6.44 8.58 -26.07
N VAL A 15 -5.38 8.83 -26.83
CA VAL A 15 -3.99 8.89 -26.35
C VAL A 15 -3.54 10.33 -26.39
N TRP A 16 -3.10 10.85 -25.25
CA TRP A 16 -2.53 12.20 -25.12
C TRP A 16 -1.02 12.07 -24.99
N VAL A 17 -0.28 12.78 -25.82
CA VAL A 17 1.19 12.81 -25.77
C VAL A 17 1.63 14.22 -25.41
N ARG A 18 2.50 14.35 -24.40
CA ARG A 18 3.14 15.61 -24.02
C ARG A 18 4.55 15.63 -24.61
N SER A 19 4.91 16.68 -25.36
CA SER A 19 6.31 16.96 -25.70
C SER A 19 6.90 17.90 -24.65
N GLU A 20 8.19 17.75 -24.34
CA GLU A 20 8.82 18.36 -23.15
C GLU A 20 8.85 19.89 -23.15
N ARG A 21 8.57 20.59 -24.26
CA ARG A 21 8.55 22.08 -24.31
C ARG A 21 7.54 22.67 -25.31
N GLY A 22 6.27 22.26 -25.26
CA GLY A 22 5.20 22.90 -26.04
C GLY A 22 3.80 22.66 -25.48
N PRO A 23 2.77 23.41 -25.92
CA PRO A 23 1.40 23.23 -25.46
C PRO A 23 0.84 21.87 -25.88
N ILE A 24 -0.04 21.31 -25.02
CA ILE A 24 -0.68 20.01 -25.23
C ILE A 24 -1.51 20.06 -26.51
N THR A 25 -1.19 19.20 -27.48
CA THR A 25 -1.88 19.15 -28.78
C THR A 25 -2.67 17.84 -28.90
N LEU A 26 -3.94 17.95 -29.28
CA LEU A 26 -4.82 16.82 -29.56
C LEU A 26 -4.44 16.20 -30.92
N ILE A 27 -3.98 14.95 -30.94
CA ILE A 27 -3.76 14.22 -32.20
C ILE A 27 -4.94 13.24 -32.39
N ARG A 28 -5.78 13.53 -33.39
CA ARG A 28 -6.85 12.63 -33.85
C ARG A 28 -6.23 11.65 -34.85
N THR A 29 -6.13 10.37 -34.53
CA THR A 29 -5.69 9.36 -35.50
C THR A 29 -6.85 9.00 -36.42
N THR A 30 -6.76 9.42 -37.69
CA THR A 30 -7.63 8.93 -38.75
C THR A 30 -7.15 7.54 -39.18
N THR A 31 -8.05 6.57 -39.16
CA THR A 31 -7.82 5.23 -39.72
C THR A 31 -7.75 5.32 -41.25
N ALA A 32 -6.60 4.98 -41.85
CA ALA A 32 -6.45 4.70 -43.28
C ALA A 32 -6.15 3.20 -43.49
N PRO A 33 -6.60 2.60 -44.61
CA PRO A 33 -6.68 1.14 -44.76
C PRO A 33 -5.33 0.53 -45.13
N THR A 34 -4.92 -0.51 -44.40
CA THR A 34 -3.70 -1.27 -44.67
C THR A 34 -3.91 -2.31 -45.77
N ALA A 35 -3.00 -2.31 -46.75
CA ALA A 35 -2.89 -3.31 -47.81
C ALA A 35 -2.67 -4.72 -47.22
N ARG A 36 -3.37 -5.71 -47.77
CA ARG A 36 -3.23 -7.13 -47.38
C ARG A 36 -1.95 -7.73 -47.95
N VAL A 37 -0.94 -7.89 -47.11
CA VAL A 37 0.13 -8.86 -47.32
C VAL A 37 -0.39 -10.23 -46.88
N ARG A 38 -0.50 -11.18 -47.82
CA ARG A 38 -0.78 -12.59 -47.50
C ARG A 38 0.52 -13.24 -47.01
N SER A 39 0.72 -13.30 -45.71
CA SER A 39 1.63 -14.26 -45.09
C SER A 39 0.82 -15.47 -44.63
N GLU A 40 1.07 -16.65 -45.20
CA GLU A 40 0.50 -17.89 -44.71
C GLU A 40 0.92 -18.14 -43.25
N PRO A 41 -0.01 -18.44 -42.33
CA PRO A 41 0.34 -18.74 -40.97
C PRO A 41 0.88 -20.18 -40.90
N THR A 42 2.21 -20.35 -40.84
CA THR A 42 2.83 -21.56 -40.31
C THR A 42 2.55 -21.67 -38.81
N THR A 43 1.30 -21.97 -38.47
CA THR A 43 0.92 -22.42 -37.14
C THR A 43 1.32 -23.88 -37.05
N ARG A 44 2.51 -24.17 -36.51
CA ARG A 44 2.69 -25.41 -35.76
C ARG A 44 1.71 -25.32 -34.59
N ARG A 45 0.51 -25.85 -34.79
CA ARG A 45 -0.50 -26.02 -33.74
C ARG A 45 0.08 -26.99 -32.71
N TYR A 46 0.76 -26.47 -31.70
CA TYR A 46 0.81 -27.17 -30.42
C TYR A 46 -0.63 -27.23 -29.92
N LYS A 47 -1.32 -28.35 -30.17
CA LYS A 47 -2.48 -28.74 -29.38
C LYS A 47 -1.95 -28.99 -27.96
N MET A 48 -1.74 -27.91 -27.20
CA MET A 48 -1.78 -28.04 -25.75
C MET A 48 -3.24 -28.31 -25.42
N ALA A 49 -3.60 -29.59 -25.35
CA ALA A 49 -4.74 -29.98 -24.56
C ALA A 49 -4.51 -29.36 -23.19
N LEU A 50 -5.31 -28.35 -22.84
CA LEU A 50 -5.37 -27.81 -21.49
C LEU A 50 -5.54 -29.02 -20.57
N LEU A 51 -4.48 -29.37 -19.83
CA LEU A 51 -4.54 -30.42 -18.84
C LEU A 51 -5.77 -30.13 -17.96
N PRO A 52 -6.55 -31.13 -17.52
CA PRO A 52 -7.79 -30.92 -16.78
C PRO A 52 -7.66 -29.90 -15.62
N ARG A 53 -6.48 -29.85 -14.99
CA ARG A 53 -6.09 -28.89 -13.95
C ARG A 53 -6.08 -27.42 -14.41
N THR A 54 -5.67 -27.13 -15.65
CA THR A 54 -5.65 -25.77 -16.21
C THR A 54 -7.03 -25.24 -16.57
N ALA A 55 -7.95 -26.11 -17.03
CA ALA A 55 -9.34 -25.76 -17.27
C ALA A 55 -10.10 -25.47 -15.95
N ALA A 56 -9.83 -26.26 -14.91
CA ALA A 56 -10.35 -26.00 -13.57
C ALA A 56 -9.85 -24.65 -13.03
N LEU A 57 -8.55 -24.37 -13.15
CA LEU A 57 -7.97 -23.10 -12.71
C LEU A 57 -8.57 -21.88 -13.42
N LEU A 58 -8.75 -21.96 -14.74
CA LEU A 58 -9.37 -20.90 -15.55
C LEU A 58 -10.85 -20.69 -15.15
N THR A 59 -11.57 -21.77 -14.85
CA THR A 59 -12.95 -21.72 -14.40
C THR A 59 -13.04 -21.05 -13.02
N THR A 60 -12.15 -21.41 -12.09
CA THR A 60 -12.05 -20.78 -10.77
C THR A 60 -11.74 -19.29 -10.87
N VAL A 61 -10.74 -18.90 -11.68
CA VAL A 61 -10.41 -17.48 -11.90
C VAL A 61 -11.59 -16.69 -12.46
N THR A 62 -12.34 -17.28 -13.40
CA THR A 62 -13.52 -16.65 -14.00
C THR A 62 -14.66 -16.50 -12.98
N GLN A 63 -14.88 -17.51 -12.14
CA GLN A 63 -15.85 -17.45 -11.04
C GLN A 63 -15.45 -16.42 -9.99
N CYS A 64 -14.17 -16.33 -9.60
CA CYS A 64 -13.66 -15.30 -8.69
C CYS A 64 -13.89 -13.89 -9.26
N ARG A 65 -13.67 -13.69 -10.57
CA ARG A 65 -13.91 -12.41 -11.24
C ARG A 65 -15.39 -12.02 -11.25
N ALA A 66 -16.29 -12.99 -11.47
CA ALA A 66 -17.73 -12.78 -11.40
C ALA A 66 -18.22 -12.50 -9.96
N LEU A 67 -17.60 -13.12 -8.95
CA LEU A 67 -17.87 -12.85 -7.54
C LEU A 67 -17.39 -11.45 -7.13
N SER A 68 -16.21 -11.04 -7.59
CA SER A 68 -15.68 -9.68 -7.40
C SER A 68 -16.59 -8.60 -8.00
N GLN A 69 -17.23 -8.88 -9.14
CA GLN A 69 -18.20 -7.97 -9.76
C GLN A 69 -19.54 -7.89 -9.02
N ARG A 70 -19.91 -8.92 -8.24
CA ARG A 70 -21.18 -8.98 -7.49
C ARG A 70 -21.09 -8.38 -6.09
N ALA A 71 -19.89 -8.24 -5.52
CA ALA A 71 -19.68 -7.75 -4.15
C ALA A 71 -19.57 -6.22 -4.01
N GLY A 72 -19.80 -5.46 -5.09
CA GLY A 72 -19.40 -4.05 -5.16
C GLY A 72 -17.89 -3.97 -5.37
N ALA A 73 -17.45 -3.20 -6.37
CA ALA A 73 -16.05 -3.13 -6.78
C ALA A 73 -15.18 -2.49 -5.69
N ARG A 74 -14.66 -3.28 -4.75
CA ARG A 74 -13.75 -2.79 -3.70
C ARG A 74 -12.32 -2.67 -4.20
N TYR A 75 -11.60 -1.69 -3.64
CA TYR A 75 -10.15 -1.53 -3.80
C TYR A 75 -9.42 -2.25 -2.68
N LEU A 76 -8.33 -2.92 -3.00
CA LEU A 76 -7.34 -3.38 -2.03
C LEU A 76 -6.06 -2.55 -2.19
N LEU A 77 -5.74 -1.75 -1.18
CA LEU A 77 -4.47 -1.04 -1.08
C LEU A 77 -3.55 -1.85 -0.17
N VAL A 78 -2.44 -2.36 -0.71
CA VAL A 78 -1.48 -3.18 0.03
C VAL A 78 -0.27 -2.33 0.37
N ASP A 79 0.06 -2.28 1.65
CA ASP A 79 1.33 -1.79 2.15
C ASP A 79 2.42 -2.84 1.85
N GLY A 80 3.17 -2.57 0.79
CA GLY A 80 4.07 -3.54 0.18
C GLY A 80 5.28 -3.85 1.05
N HIS A 81 5.94 -2.85 1.62
CA HIS A 81 7.09 -3.12 2.50
C HIS A 81 6.63 -3.77 3.80
N ASN A 82 5.52 -3.34 4.41
CA ASN A 82 4.99 -4.01 5.60
C ASN A 82 4.73 -5.49 5.31
N LEU A 83 4.06 -5.81 4.20
CA LEU A 83 3.79 -7.20 3.83
C LEU A 83 5.08 -7.99 3.54
N ILE A 84 6.04 -7.40 2.83
CA ILE A 84 7.33 -8.03 2.50
C ILE A 84 8.14 -8.35 3.75
N TYR A 85 8.29 -7.39 4.68
CA TYR A 85 9.02 -7.61 5.94
C TYR A 85 8.34 -8.68 6.80
N ARG A 86 7.01 -8.67 6.87
CA ARG A 86 6.28 -9.69 7.63
C ARG A 86 6.44 -11.07 7.01
N ALA A 87 6.34 -11.18 5.69
CA ALA A 87 6.58 -12.42 4.97
C ALA A 87 8.01 -12.93 5.21
N PHE A 88 9.00 -12.03 5.22
CA PHE A 88 10.39 -12.36 5.46
C PHE A 88 10.63 -13.01 6.83
N TYR A 89 10.06 -12.45 7.90
CA TYR A 89 10.24 -12.99 9.26
C TYR A 89 9.32 -14.16 9.59
N ALA A 90 8.19 -14.29 8.91
CA ALA A 90 7.23 -15.38 9.15
C ALA A 90 7.56 -16.66 8.38
N MET A 91 8.18 -16.55 7.20
CA MET A 91 8.48 -17.69 6.35
C MET A 91 9.81 -18.35 6.76
N PRO A 92 9.93 -19.68 6.65
CA PRO A 92 11.23 -20.34 6.81
C PRO A 92 12.22 -19.81 5.78
N GLN A 93 13.52 -20.00 6.05
CA GLN A 93 14.59 -19.68 5.11
C GLN A 93 14.49 -20.60 3.88
N LEU A 94 13.74 -20.15 2.89
CA LEU A 94 13.54 -20.82 1.62
C LEU A 94 14.48 -20.21 0.59
N SER A 95 15.22 -21.07 -0.11
CA SER A 95 16.10 -20.67 -1.20
C SER A 95 15.74 -21.40 -2.49
N ARG A 96 15.87 -20.70 -3.62
CA ARG A 96 15.83 -21.32 -4.95
C ARG A 96 17.20 -21.92 -5.28
N SER A 97 17.26 -22.79 -6.30
CA SER A 97 18.51 -23.17 -6.99
C SER A 97 19.47 -21.97 -7.15
N GLY A 98 20.69 -22.11 -6.63
CA GLY A 98 21.69 -21.04 -6.59
C GLY A 98 21.60 -20.12 -5.36
N ASP A 99 21.08 -20.63 -4.23
CA ASP A 99 21.07 -19.99 -2.91
C ASP A 99 20.39 -18.61 -2.80
N ARG A 100 19.56 -18.25 -3.79
CA ARG A 100 18.79 -16.99 -3.72
C ARG A 100 17.60 -17.17 -2.78
N PRO A 101 17.49 -16.37 -1.70
CA PRO A 101 16.38 -16.44 -0.76
C PRO A 101 15.07 -16.00 -1.43
N VAL A 102 13.98 -16.71 -1.14
CA VAL A 102 12.65 -16.50 -1.74
C VAL A 102 11.50 -16.55 -0.71
N GLY A 103 11.82 -16.64 0.59
CA GLY A 103 10.81 -16.73 1.66
C GLY A 103 9.79 -15.58 1.63
N ALA A 104 10.25 -14.33 1.50
CA ALA A 104 9.36 -13.17 1.45
C ALA A 104 8.50 -13.17 0.19
N VAL A 105 9.06 -13.57 -0.95
CA VAL A 105 8.34 -13.68 -2.23
C VAL A 105 7.20 -14.70 -2.12
N MET A 106 7.46 -15.86 -1.52
CA MET A 106 6.46 -16.90 -1.27
C MET A 106 5.37 -16.42 -0.31
N GLY A 107 5.73 -15.72 0.76
CA GLY A 107 4.75 -15.17 1.69
C GLY A 107 3.82 -14.14 1.02
N VAL A 108 4.37 -13.24 0.21
CA VAL A 108 3.55 -12.29 -0.58
C VAL A 108 2.61 -13.02 -1.53
N ALA A 109 3.10 -14.03 -2.26
CA ALA A 109 2.28 -14.83 -3.16
C ALA A 109 1.12 -15.53 -2.41
N ASN A 110 1.39 -16.10 -1.25
CA ASN A 110 0.39 -16.76 -0.41
C ASN A 110 -0.69 -15.77 0.06
N THR A 111 -0.29 -14.58 0.51
CA THR A 111 -1.23 -13.53 0.91
C THR A 111 -2.12 -13.10 -0.27
N PHE A 112 -1.56 -12.94 -1.46
CA PHE A 112 -2.33 -12.58 -2.65
C PHE A 112 -3.31 -13.68 -3.08
N LEU A 113 -2.89 -14.95 -3.04
CA LEU A 113 -3.78 -16.08 -3.30
C LEU A 113 -4.96 -16.12 -2.32
N LYS A 114 -4.71 -15.81 -1.05
CA LYS A 114 -5.72 -15.81 0.00
C LYS A 114 -6.67 -14.61 -0.11
N LEU A 115 -6.14 -13.41 -0.30
CA LEU A 115 -6.86 -12.16 -0.05
C LEU A 115 -7.16 -11.35 -1.29
N ALA A 116 -6.37 -11.41 -2.36
CA ALA A 116 -6.50 -10.45 -3.47
C ALA A 116 -7.63 -10.81 -4.45
N LEU A 117 -8.00 -12.09 -4.56
CA LEU A 117 -8.96 -12.59 -5.56
C LEU A 117 -10.36 -11.95 -5.54
N PRO A 118 -10.95 -11.59 -4.38
CA PRO A 118 -12.26 -10.92 -4.34
C PRO A 118 -12.23 -9.47 -4.82
N TYR A 119 -11.05 -8.85 -4.95
CA TYR A 119 -10.93 -7.43 -5.24
C TYR A 119 -10.86 -7.15 -6.74
N SER A 120 -11.57 -6.09 -7.14
CA SER A 120 -11.65 -5.68 -8.55
C SER A 120 -10.43 -4.84 -8.97
N ARG A 121 -9.79 -4.19 -7.99
CA ARG A 121 -8.64 -3.30 -8.15
C ARG A 121 -7.71 -3.52 -6.98
N VAL A 122 -6.46 -3.86 -7.27
CA VAL A 122 -5.42 -4.08 -6.26
C VAL A 122 -4.26 -3.15 -6.57
N VAL A 123 -3.79 -2.43 -5.56
CA VAL A 123 -2.63 -1.53 -5.64
C VAL A 123 -1.62 -1.96 -4.59
N PHE A 124 -0.38 -2.22 -5.01
CA PHE A 124 0.73 -2.60 -4.15
C PHE A 124 1.69 -1.42 -4.04
N CYS A 125 1.72 -0.78 -2.88
CA CYS A 125 2.46 0.46 -2.65
C CYS A 125 3.84 0.16 -2.06
N LEU A 126 4.88 0.75 -2.62
CA LEU A 126 6.28 0.59 -2.19
C LEU A 126 6.88 1.96 -1.89
N ASP A 127 7.73 1.99 -0.87
CA ASP A 127 8.57 3.16 -0.58
C ASP A 127 9.63 3.35 -1.66
N PRO A 128 9.96 4.60 -2.00
CA PRO A 128 11.06 4.93 -2.89
C PRO A 128 12.41 4.62 -2.23
N LYS A 129 13.47 4.65 -3.04
CA LYS A 129 14.84 4.57 -2.53
C LYS A 129 15.31 5.98 -2.17
N GLY A 130 16.03 6.08 -1.06
CA GLY A 130 16.69 7.32 -0.65
C GLY A 130 15.86 8.12 0.37
N PRO A 131 16.41 9.26 0.83
CA PRO A 131 15.80 10.07 1.86
C PRO A 131 14.50 10.71 1.36
N GLY A 132 13.48 10.74 2.22
CA GLY A 132 12.24 11.47 2.00
C GLY A 132 12.25 12.84 2.69
N TRP A 133 11.24 13.67 2.38
CA TRP A 133 11.09 15.00 3.01
C TRP A 133 10.92 14.94 4.55
N ARG A 134 10.46 13.81 5.10
CA ARG A 134 10.35 13.61 6.56
C ARG A 134 11.71 13.60 7.25
N GLU A 135 12.73 13.02 6.62
CA GLU A 135 14.11 13.01 7.15
C GLU A 135 14.72 14.42 7.11
N GLU A 136 14.33 15.26 6.14
CA GLU A 136 14.74 16.67 6.09
C GLU A 136 14.11 17.50 7.23
N LEU A 137 12.88 17.16 7.64
CA LEU A 137 12.20 17.84 8.75
C LEU A 137 12.68 17.39 10.13
N CYS A 138 13.04 16.11 10.28
CA CYS A 138 13.46 15.54 11.55
C CYS A 138 14.56 14.50 11.31
N ALA A 139 15.81 14.87 11.59
CA ALA A 139 16.97 14.02 11.36
C ALA A 139 16.93 12.69 12.14
N SER A 140 16.25 12.66 13.29
CA SER A 140 16.12 11.44 14.11
C SER A 140 14.97 10.52 13.67
N TYR A 141 14.23 10.88 12.62
CA TYR A 141 13.12 10.08 12.10
C TYR A 141 13.62 8.73 11.57
N LYS A 142 13.05 7.62 12.07
CA LYS A 142 13.46 6.24 11.71
C LYS A 142 14.96 5.93 11.90
N GLU A 143 15.71 6.77 12.60
CA GLU A 143 17.18 6.63 12.75
C GLU A 143 17.57 5.31 13.44
N THR A 144 16.76 4.87 14.40
CA THR A 144 16.98 3.62 15.15
C THR A 144 16.53 2.37 14.39
N ARG A 145 15.97 2.51 13.19
CA ARG A 145 15.47 1.37 12.41
C ARG A 145 16.64 0.55 11.87
N PRO A 146 16.63 -0.78 12.04
CA PRO A 146 17.67 -1.63 11.47
C PRO A 146 17.66 -1.53 9.95
N LYS A 147 18.86 -1.56 9.35
CA LYS A 147 19.00 -1.62 7.89
C LYS A 147 18.32 -2.87 7.34
N MET A 148 17.76 -2.75 6.13
CA MET A 148 17.16 -3.88 5.43
C MET A 148 18.13 -5.06 5.37
N PRO A 149 17.72 -6.27 5.79
CA PRO A 149 18.57 -7.44 5.71
C PRO A 149 19.06 -7.71 4.28
N PRO A 150 20.34 -8.02 4.05
CA PRO A 150 20.90 -8.29 2.72
C PRO A 150 20.12 -9.34 1.91
N GLU A 151 19.62 -10.37 2.60
CA GLU A 151 18.81 -11.46 2.07
C GLU A 151 17.39 -11.02 1.64
N LEU A 152 16.85 -9.96 2.25
CA LEU A 152 15.53 -9.41 1.90
C LEU A 152 15.62 -8.49 0.69
N ARG A 153 16.71 -7.72 0.57
CA ARG A 153 16.90 -6.73 -0.49
C ARG A 153 16.63 -7.25 -1.92
N PRO A 154 17.15 -8.42 -2.36
CA PRO A 154 16.85 -8.92 -3.70
C PRO A 154 15.39 -9.39 -3.89
N GLN A 155 14.68 -9.69 -2.79
CA GLN A 155 13.32 -10.20 -2.83
C GLN A 155 12.26 -9.10 -3.02
N VAL A 156 12.58 -7.83 -2.74
CA VAL A 156 11.63 -6.71 -2.91
C VAL A 156 11.15 -6.59 -4.37
N ALA A 157 12.09 -6.66 -5.32
CA ALA A 157 11.75 -6.60 -6.75
C ALA A 157 10.96 -7.83 -7.22
N ASP A 158 11.28 -9.00 -6.68
CA ASP A 158 10.59 -10.26 -6.99
C ASP A 158 9.16 -10.26 -6.42
N ALA A 159 8.97 -9.75 -5.19
CA ALA A 159 7.66 -9.57 -4.58
C ALA A 159 6.79 -8.59 -5.39
N ALA A 160 7.37 -7.50 -5.88
CA ALA A 160 6.68 -6.59 -6.81
C ALA A 160 6.30 -7.29 -8.12
N ALA A 161 7.15 -8.19 -8.64
CA ALA A 161 6.82 -8.98 -9.82
C ALA A 161 5.67 -9.96 -9.56
N VAL A 162 5.60 -10.58 -8.38
CA VAL A 162 4.45 -11.38 -7.94
C VAL A 162 3.18 -10.54 -7.92
N ALA A 163 3.20 -9.36 -7.29
CA ALA A 163 2.03 -8.47 -7.27
C ALA A 163 1.54 -8.14 -8.70
N ARG A 164 2.45 -7.83 -9.63
CA ARG A 164 2.10 -7.61 -11.04
C ARG A 164 1.50 -8.85 -11.71
N ALA A 165 1.98 -10.06 -11.38
CA ALA A 165 1.43 -11.30 -11.91
C ALA A 165 -0.04 -11.52 -11.47
N PHE A 166 -0.43 -10.99 -10.30
CA PHE A 166 -1.81 -10.92 -9.84
C PHE A 166 -2.60 -9.73 -10.43
N SER A 167 -2.08 -9.07 -11.46
CA SER A 167 -2.66 -7.87 -12.07
C SER A 167 -2.81 -6.67 -11.13
N ALA A 168 -2.04 -6.63 -10.03
CA ALA A 168 -1.99 -5.46 -9.18
C ALA A 168 -1.16 -4.34 -9.81
N ALA A 169 -1.62 -3.10 -9.66
CA ALA A 169 -0.80 -1.93 -9.96
C ALA A 169 0.28 -1.79 -8.89
N VAL A 170 1.56 -1.80 -9.27
CA VAL A 170 2.66 -1.51 -8.34
C VAL A 170 2.99 -0.03 -8.43
N VAL A 171 2.88 0.68 -7.31
CA VAL A 171 3.08 2.12 -7.22
C VAL A 171 4.23 2.42 -6.26
N CYS A 172 5.15 3.26 -6.71
CA CYS A 172 6.29 3.77 -5.96
C CYS A 172 6.50 5.20 -6.46
N VAL A 173 6.43 6.18 -5.57
CA VAL A 173 6.47 7.61 -5.93
C VAL A 173 7.68 8.23 -5.26
N ASP A 174 8.58 8.82 -6.04
CA ASP A 174 9.78 9.45 -5.50
C ASP A 174 9.42 10.55 -4.50
N GLY A 175 10.11 10.56 -3.36
CA GLY A 175 9.89 11.51 -2.27
C GLY A 175 8.68 11.24 -1.37
N TYR A 176 7.82 10.27 -1.68
CA TYR A 176 6.64 9.94 -0.87
C TYR A 176 6.69 8.49 -0.42
N GLU A 177 6.44 8.26 0.86
CA GLU A 177 6.42 6.92 1.43
C GLU A 177 5.15 6.16 1.00
N ALA A 178 5.14 4.84 1.21
CA ALA A 178 3.99 4.01 0.85
C ALA A 178 2.72 4.43 1.61
N ASP A 179 2.87 4.89 2.84
CA ASP A 179 1.79 5.43 3.68
C ASP A 179 1.09 6.64 3.03
N ASP A 180 1.85 7.56 2.44
CA ASP A 180 1.38 8.76 1.75
C ASP A 180 0.54 8.40 0.52
N VAL A 181 1.04 7.43 -0.25
CA VAL A 181 0.36 6.91 -1.44
C VAL A 181 -0.94 6.25 -1.04
N ILE A 182 -0.93 5.40 -0.01
CA ILE A 182 -2.11 4.70 0.50
C ILE A 182 -3.14 5.71 1.01
N ALA A 183 -2.73 6.67 1.85
CA ALA A 183 -3.60 7.70 2.40
C ALA A 183 -4.24 8.54 1.28
N THR A 184 -3.46 8.91 0.27
CA THR A 184 -3.94 9.66 -0.89
C THR A 184 -4.99 8.87 -1.68
N LEU A 185 -4.74 7.59 -1.96
CA LEU A 185 -5.67 6.73 -2.70
C LEU A 185 -6.94 6.46 -1.89
N ALA A 186 -6.82 6.18 -0.59
CA ALA A 186 -7.96 5.96 0.30
C ALA A 186 -8.86 7.20 0.38
N ALA A 187 -8.27 8.40 0.52
CA ALA A 187 -9.01 9.65 0.56
C ALA A 187 -9.75 9.93 -0.76
N ARG A 188 -9.12 9.63 -1.91
CA ARG A 188 -9.71 9.84 -3.24
C ARG A 188 -10.89 8.92 -3.53
N HIS A 189 -10.90 7.72 -2.95
CA HIS A 189 -11.92 6.69 -3.17
C HIS A 189 -12.83 6.46 -1.95
N ARG A 190 -12.95 7.45 -1.07
CA ARG A 190 -13.91 7.42 0.04
C ARG A 190 -15.33 7.15 -0.47
N GLY A 191 -16.07 6.30 0.23
CA GLY A 191 -17.41 5.87 -0.17
C GLY A 191 -17.46 4.80 -1.26
N GLU A 192 -16.34 4.49 -1.94
CA GLU A 192 -16.29 3.45 -2.99
C GLU A 192 -15.97 2.05 -2.44
N GLY A 193 -15.66 1.93 -1.14
CA GLY A 193 -15.24 0.67 -0.53
C GLY A 193 -13.75 0.40 -0.75
N VAL A 194 -12.94 0.80 0.21
CA VAL A 194 -11.48 0.61 0.20
C VAL A 194 -11.08 -0.24 1.38
N ASP A 195 -10.28 -1.27 1.13
CA ASP A 195 -9.62 -2.06 2.16
C ASP A 195 -8.11 -1.82 2.07
N VAL A 196 -7.50 -1.49 3.20
CA VAL A 196 -6.05 -1.27 3.31
C VAL A 196 -5.45 -2.45 4.07
N LEU A 197 -4.59 -3.22 3.42
CA LEU A 197 -3.87 -4.34 4.02
C LEU A 197 -2.54 -3.84 4.57
N THR A 198 -2.46 -3.70 5.90
CA THR A 198 -1.25 -3.21 6.57
C THR A 198 -1.21 -3.68 8.03
N GLY A 199 -0.01 -3.94 8.54
CA GLY A 199 0.25 -4.09 9.96
C GLY A 199 0.60 -2.78 10.67
N ASP A 200 0.73 -1.69 9.91
CA ASP A 200 1.07 -0.37 10.45
C ASP A 200 -0.12 0.22 11.20
N LYS A 201 0.13 0.64 12.44
CA LYS A 201 -0.89 1.22 13.31
C LYS A 201 -1.22 2.66 12.91
N ASP A 202 -0.32 3.36 12.23
CA ASP A 202 -0.51 4.76 11.85
C ASP A 202 -1.62 4.89 10.81
N LEU A 203 -1.68 3.92 9.90
CA LEU A 203 -2.71 3.83 8.86
C LEU A 203 -4.11 3.49 9.42
N LEU A 204 -4.24 3.13 10.70
CA LEU A 204 -5.56 2.97 11.34
C LEU A 204 -6.40 4.23 11.34
N GLN A 205 -5.76 5.40 11.24
CA GLN A 205 -6.49 6.67 11.12
C GLN A 205 -7.35 6.76 9.86
N LEU A 206 -6.97 6.04 8.78
CA LEU A 206 -7.69 6.08 7.51
C LEU A 206 -9.08 5.43 7.60
N ALA A 207 -9.33 4.56 8.59
CA ALA A 207 -10.67 4.05 8.87
C ALA A 207 -11.66 5.12 9.36
N ALA A 208 -11.20 6.37 9.56
CA ALA A 208 -12.09 7.51 9.76
C ALA A 208 -12.78 7.97 8.46
N TYR A 209 -12.27 7.57 7.29
CA TYR A 209 -12.87 7.88 6.00
C TYR A 209 -14.02 6.92 5.70
N ASP A 210 -15.10 7.47 5.14
CA ASP A 210 -16.27 6.70 4.76
C ASP A 210 -15.89 5.57 3.78
N GLY A 211 -16.40 4.36 4.03
CA GLY A 211 -16.15 3.18 3.22
C GLY A 211 -14.72 2.60 3.29
N VAL A 212 -13.82 3.12 4.15
CA VAL A 212 -12.45 2.62 4.31
C VAL A 212 -12.35 1.66 5.51
N ARG A 213 -11.76 0.48 5.30
CA ARG A 213 -11.41 -0.47 6.37
C ARG A 213 -9.93 -0.78 6.35
N ILE A 214 -9.37 -1.03 7.54
CA ILE A 214 -8.01 -1.53 7.67
C ILE A 214 -8.08 -3.01 8.00
N LEU A 215 -7.33 -3.80 7.24
CA LEU A 215 -7.19 -5.23 7.40
C LEU A 215 -5.79 -5.53 7.92
N ASP A 216 -5.73 -6.41 8.92
CA ASP A 216 -4.45 -6.97 9.33
C ASP A 216 -3.89 -7.90 8.24
N PRO A 217 -2.62 -8.33 8.37
CA PRO A 217 -1.99 -9.20 7.38
C PRO A 217 -2.65 -10.58 7.18
N GLN A 218 -3.58 -10.97 8.06
CA GLN A 218 -4.40 -12.17 7.94
C GLN A 218 -5.66 -11.92 7.12
N GLY A 219 -6.03 -10.65 6.90
CA GLY A 219 -7.21 -10.21 6.18
C GLY A 219 -8.38 -9.82 7.09
N ASP A 220 -8.15 -9.77 8.40
CA ASP A 220 -9.19 -9.52 9.39
C ASP A 220 -9.30 -8.01 9.69
N PRO A 221 -10.52 -7.44 9.75
CA PRO A 221 -10.70 -6.02 10.05
C PRO A 221 -10.16 -5.62 11.43
N VAL A 222 -9.38 -4.55 11.47
CA VAL A 222 -8.82 -4.00 12.71
C VAL A 222 -9.67 -2.84 13.20
N ASP A 223 -10.16 -2.96 14.44
CA ASP A 223 -10.92 -1.92 15.12
C ASP A 223 -10.00 -1.10 16.03
N ALA A 224 -9.78 0.16 15.66
CA ALA A 224 -8.96 1.11 16.41
C ALA A 224 -9.46 1.33 17.85
N ALA A 225 -10.77 1.40 18.05
CA ALA A 225 -11.34 1.64 19.37
C ALA A 225 -11.12 0.44 20.30
N LYS A 226 -11.25 -0.79 19.78
CA LYS A 226 -10.95 -2.00 20.57
C LYS A 226 -9.47 -2.14 20.87
N LYS A 227 -8.60 -1.80 19.90
CA LYS A 227 -7.15 -2.01 20.02
C LYS A 227 -6.46 -0.94 20.85
N PHE A 228 -6.87 0.33 20.73
CA PHE A 228 -6.19 1.48 21.34
C PHE A 228 -7.06 2.30 22.29
N GLY A 229 -8.37 2.01 22.37
CA GLY A 229 -9.30 2.79 23.20
C GLY A 229 -9.72 4.12 22.59
N VAL A 230 -9.32 4.41 21.34
CA VAL A 230 -9.65 5.66 20.63
C VAL A 230 -10.23 5.35 19.24
N PRO A 231 -11.19 6.15 18.74
CA PRO A 231 -11.73 5.96 17.40
C PRO A 231 -10.65 6.25 16.33
N PRO A 232 -10.79 5.74 15.09
CA PRO A 232 -9.82 5.94 14.01
C PRO A 232 -9.33 7.38 13.85
N GLY A 233 -10.24 8.35 13.85
CA GLY A 233 -9.91 9.78 13.68
C GLY A 233 -9.07 10.41 14.81
N ARG A 234 -8.71 9.64 15.85
CA ARG A 234 -7.90 10.05 16.99
C ARG A 234 -6.61 9.24 17.14
N ILE A 235 -6.32 8.31 16.25
CA ILE A 235 -5.11 7.49 16.31
C ILE A 235 -3.85 8.35 16.23
N GLY A 236 -3.81 9.35 15.34
CA GLY A 236 -2.67 10.28 15.25
C GLY A 236 -2.44 11.06 16.55
N ASP A 237 -3.51 11.61 17.16
CA ASP A 237 -3.44 12.32 18.45
C ASP A 237 -2.90 11.38 19.55
N TYR A 238 -3.42 10.15 19.60
CA TYR A 238 -3.01 9.15 20.58
C TYR A 238 -1.53 8.78 20.45
N LEU A 239 -1.05 8.55 19.23
CA LEU A 239 0.34 8.20 18.97
C LEU A 239 1.30 9.36 19.22
N ALA A 240 0.88 10.60 18.96
CA ALA A 240 1.66 11.78 19.33
C ALA A 240 1.85 11.90 20.85
N LEU A 241 0.85 11.48 21.63
CA LEU A 241 0.90 11.52 23.09
C LEU A 241 1.73 10.37 23.69
N VAL A 242 1.50 9.14 23.24
CA VAL A 242 2.21 7.95 23.77
C VAL A 242 3.62 7.84 23.21
N GLY A 243 3.85 8.37 22.01
CA GLY A 243 5.04 8.14 21.21
C GLY A 243 4.90 6.89 20.34
N ASP A 244 5.83 6.77 19.40
CA ASP A 244 6.01 5.56 18.62
C ASP A 244 7.47 5.12 18.56
N ALA A 245 7.75 3.99 19.20
CA ALA A 245 9.08 3.38 19.17
C ALA A 245 9.49 2.87 17.78
N SER A 246 8.56 2.45 16.91
CA SER A 246 8.91 2.00 15.55
C SER A 246 9.51 3.11 14.69
N ASP A 247 8.97 4.32 14.85
CA ASP A 247 9.37 5.51 14.08
C ASP A 247 10.31 6.44 14.86
N ASN A 248 10.77 6.02 16.05
CA ASN A 248 11.63 6.80 16.95
C ASN A 248 11.00 8.15 17.37
N VAL A 249 9.69 8.19 17.50
CA VAL A 249 8.93 9.37 17.92
C VAL A 249 8.74 9.32 19.43
N ALA A 250 9.34 10.27 20.14
CA ALA A 250 9.17 10.40 21.58
C ALA A 250 7.74 10.88 21.93
N GLY A 251 7.11 10.22 22.90
CA GLY A 251 5.83 10.64 23.45
C GLY A 251 5.97 11.76 24.48
N VAL A 252 4.83 12.26 24.96
CA VAL A 252 4.77 13.23 26.05
C VAL A 252 5.14 12.53 27.36
N ARG A 253 6.14 13.07 28.07
CA ARG A 253 6.59 12.51 29.35
C ARG A 253 5.45 12.38 30.35
N GLY A 254 5.25 11.18 30.87
CA GLY A 254 4.19 10.88 31.84
C GLY A 254 2.81 10.58 31.22
N CYS A 255 2.69 10.61 29.89
CA CYS A 255 1.46 10.28 29.18
C CYS A 255 1.51 8.83 28.65
N GLY A 256 1.05 7.88 29.47
CA GLY A 256 0.88 6.49 29.03
C GLY A 256 -0.45 6.24 28.27
N PRO A 257 -0.70 5.02 27.80
CA PRO A 257 -1.90 4.66 27.03
C PRO A 257 -3.23 5.12 27.65
N LYS A 258 -3.41 4.94 28.97
CA LYS A 258 -4.64 5.34 29.68
C LYS A 258 -4.85 6.85 29.68
N SER A 259 -3.79 7.60 29.97
CA SER A 259 -3.83 9.07 29.96
C SER A 259 -4.03 9.59 28.54
N ALA A 260 -3.39 8.98 27.55
CA ALA A 260 -3.53 9.35 26.14
C ALA A 260 -4.96 9.17 25.62
N VAL A 261 -5.67 8.11 26.00
CA VAL A 261 -7.10 7.95 25.68
C VAL A 261 -7.93 9.11 26.24
N ALA A 262 -7.71 9.47 27.51
CA ALA A 262 -8.43 10.57 28.15
C ALA A 262 -8.14 11.92 27.48
N PHE A 263 -6.87 12.21 27.18
CA PHE A 263 -6.49 13.47 26.54
C PHE A 263 -6.91 13.55 25.07
N SER A 264 -6.86 12.46 24.31
CA SER A 264 -7.28 12.42 22.90
C SER A 264 -8.78 12.69 22.73
N ALA A 265 -9.58 12.48 23.78
CA ALA A 265 -10.99 12.85 23.79
C ALA A 265 -11.19 14.38 23.88
N GLN A 266 -10.28 15.08 24.58
CA GLN A 266 -10.39 16.50 24.90
C GLN A 266 -9.63 17.40 23.93
N ILE A 267 -8.49 16.92 23.42
CA ILE A 267 -7.57 17.69 22.57
C ILE A 267 -7.63 17.13 21.16
N LYS A 268 -7.64 18.01 20.15
CA LYS A 268 -7.38 17.64 18.75
C LYS A 268 -6.15 18.36 18.28
N PHE A 269 -5.07 17.64 17.98
CA PHE A 269 -3.92 18.27 17.37
C PHE A 269 -4.29 18.61 15.92
N ARG A 270 -4.38 19.91 15.61
CA ARG A 270 -4.41 20.39 14.22
C ARG A 270 -2.96 20.52 13.79
N GLY A 271 -2.57 19.80 12.72
CA GLY A 271 -1.20 19.68 12.23
C GLY A 271 -0.38 20.97 12.35
N ALA A 272 0.48 20.99 13.36
CA ALA A 272 1.66 21.82 13.58
C ALA A 272 2.03 21.57 15.05
N LEU A 273 3.00 20.70 15.32
CA LEU A 273 3.56 20.63 16.67
C LEU A 273 4.22 22.00 16.93
N LEU A 274 3.63 22.77 17.83
CA LEU A 274 4.14 24.05 18.26
C LEU A 274 5.58 23.85 18.75
N SER A 275 6.50 24.57 18.13
CA SER A 275 7.79 24.92 18.69
C SER A 275 7.56 25.80 19.93
N THR A 276 7.13 25.21 21.03
CA THR A 276 7.08 25.92 22.30
C THR A 276 7.55 24.97 23.39
N GLY A 277 8.80 25.17 23.80
CA GLY A 277 9.34 24.71 25.08
C GLY A 277 8.67 25.41 26.27
N SER A 278 7.34 25.41 26.31
CA SER A 278 6.55 25.86 27.44
C SER A 278 5.66 24.70 27.85
N THR A 279 6.03 24.08 28.96
CA THR A 279 5.19 23.18 29.75
C THR A 279 3.75 23.69 29.78
N CYS A 280 2.82 22.94 29.18
CA CYS A 280 1.40 23.24 29.25
C CYS A 280 0.93 22.99 30.70
N PRO A 281 0.52 24.02 31.47
CA PRO A 281 0.18 23.85 32.89
C PRO A 281 -1.07 22.99 33.11
N GLU A 282 -1.95 22.89 32.11
CA GLU A 282 -3.19 22.10 32.18
C GLU A 282 -2.96 20.58 32.24
N LEU A 283 -1.80 20.09 31.79
CA LEU A 283 -1.45 18.67 31.91
C LEU A 283 -0.95 18.28 33.31
N MET A 284 -0.64 19.25 34.18
CA MET A 284 -0.09 19.02 35.53
C MET A 284 -1.10 19.20 36.67
N SER A 285 -2.30 19.76 36.44
CA SER A 285 -3.25 20.07 37.52
C SER A 285 -4.19 18.94 37.94
N HIS A 286 -4.24 17.81 37.21
CA HIS A 286 -5.12 16.67 37.56
C HIS A 286 -4.53 15.65 38.54
N ARG A 287 -3.44 15.99 39.23
CA ARG A 287 -3.00 15.28 40.44
C ARG A 287 -3.22 16.15 41.66
N SER A 288 -4.45 16.17 42.18
CA SER A 288 -4.83 16.40 43.59
C SER A 288 -6.33 16.64 43.66
N HIS A 289 -7.11 15.56 43.82
CA HIS A 289 -8.27 15.45 44.72
C HIS A 289 -8.89 14.06 44.59
#